data_AF-A0AAE9J5Z9-F1
#
_entry.id   AF-A0AAE9J5Z9-F1
#
_cell.length_a   1.000
_cell.length_b   1.000
_cell.length_c   1.000
_cell.angle_alpha   90.00
_cell.angle_beta   90.00
_cell.angle_gamma   90.00
#
_symmetry.space_group_name_H-M   'P 1'
#
loop_
_entity.id
_entity.type
_entity.pdbx_description
1 polymer ?
#
loop_
_entity_poly.entity_id
_entity_poly.type
_entity_poly.pdbx_seq_one_letter_code
_entity_poly.pdbx_strand_id
1 'polypeptide(L)'
;MKMCYDRVKDGRGMVFGVERSGYMNEKATKRFVLEIAETDKIRIDSAVDLRNLPYPTDLFNHVFHVDLFYFLQNDALIDINRELLRVLKPGGILTCGMEFRRLKTLTDHGILEETQWDPLRYLWTLEQAEFSDVQINYHNDPKMGDYQLITARKSADPLDGQDPEELMKELEMDMKKERLAIAMMSDKKDTGGDFP
;
A
#
# COMPACT_ATOMS: atom_id res chain seq x y z
N MET A 1 0.32 6.07 -15.01
CA MET A 1 1.66 5.58 -15.39
C MET A 1 2.43 6.52 -16.34
N LYS A 2 1.89 6.95 -17.50
CA LYS A 2 2.63 7.85 -18.43
C LYS A 2 3.15 9.13 -17.74
N MET A 3 2.29 9.82 -17.00
CA MET A 3 2.68 11.02 -16.24
C MET A 3 3.84 10.75 -15.27
N CYS A 4 3.85 9.59 -14.62
CA CYS A 4 4.93 9.20 -13.71
C CYS A 4 6.22 8.93 -14.47
N TYR A 5 6.13 8.23 -15.61
CA TYR A 5 7.29 7.98 -16.49
C TYR A 5 7.90 9.30 -16.98
N ASP A 6 7.07 10.22 -17.47
CA ASP A 6 7.52 11.53 -17.94
C ASP A 6 8.27 12.33 -16.86
N ARG A 7 7.96 12.11 -15.56
CA ARG A 7 8.69 12.72 -14.43
C ARG A 7 10.02 12.07 -14.11
N VAL A 8 10.23 10.79 -14.44
CA VAL A 8 11.44 10.03 -14.04
C VAL A 8 12.37 9.71 -15.20
N LYS A 9 11.93 9.86 -16.46
CA LYS A 9 12.65 9.43 -17.66
C LYS A 9 14.06 10.02 -17.76
N ASP A 10 14.24 11.29 -17.36
CA ASP A 10 15.53 12.00 -17.44
C ASP A 10 16.33 11.94 -16.12
N GLY A 11 15.79 11.28 -15.09
CA GLY A 11 16.38 11.19 -13.75
C GLY A 11 16.86 9.80 -13.38
N ARG A 12 17.07 9.55 -12.08
CA ARG A 12 17.38 8.21 -11.53
C ARG A 12 16.17 7.48 -10.95
N GLY A 13 14.97 8.02 -11.16
CA GLY A 13 13.72 7.40 -10.68
C GLY A 13 13.29 6.22 -11.53
N MET A 14 12.34 5.46 -10.99
CA MET A 14 11.63 4.34 -11.60
C MET A 14 10.15 4.40 -11.24
N VAL A 15 9.31 3.80 -12.08
CA VAL A 15 7.88 3.63 -11.88
C VAL A 15 7.57 2.15 -11.83
N PHE A 16 6.88 1.73 -10.78
CA PHE A 16 6.38 0.37 -10.62
C PHE A 16 4.86 0.40 -10.75
N GLY A 17 4.32 -0.52 -11.53
CA GLY A 17 2.89 -0.79 -11.62
C GLY A 17 2.59 -2.17 -11.08
N VAL A 18 1.58 -2.28 -10.23
CA VAL A 18 1.08 -3.55 -9.73
C VAL A 18 -0.35 -3.73 -10.19
N GLU A 19 -0.66 -4.88 -10.79
CA GLU A 19 -2.00 -5.18 -11.29
C GLU A 19 -2.37 -6.64 -11.02
N ARG A 20 -3.61 -6.88 -10.61
CA ARG A 20 -4.14 -8.23 -10.38
C ARG A 20 -4.71 -8.83 -11.66
N SER A 21 -5.39 -8.02 -12.46
CA SER A 21 -6.03 -8.43 -13.70
C SER A 21 -4.99 -8.73 -14.78
N GLY A 22 -4.86 -10.00 -15.17
CA GLY A 22 -3.95 -10.39 -16.25
C GLY A 22 -4.22 -9.63 -17.55
N TYR A 23 -5.50 -9.33 -17.85
CA TYR A 23 -5.88 -8.50 -19.00
C TYR A 23 -5.37 -7.06 -18.89
N MET A 24 -5.57 -6.41 -17.74
CA MET A 24 -5.11 -5.03 -17.55
C MET A 24 -3.59 -4.94 -17.53
N ASN A 25 -2.92 -5.93 -16.95
CA ASN A 25 -1.47 -6.03 -16.97
C ASN A 25 -0.94 -6.16 -18.41
N GLU A 26 -1.53 -7.06 -19.22
CA GLU A 26 -1.17 -7.20 -20.63
C GLU A 26 -1.37 -5.89 -21.41
N LYS A 27 -2.51 -5.20 -21.19
CA LYS A 27 -2.79 -3.90 -21.82
C LYS A 27 -1.78 -2.84 -21.41
N ALA A 28 -1.43 -2.76 -20.12
CA ALA A 28 -0.45 -1.80 -19.62
C ALA A 28 0.95 -2.11 -20.20
N THR A 29 1.37 -3.38 -20.20
CA THR A 29 2.64 -3.83 -20.75
C THR A 29 2.75 -3.51 -22.24
N LYS A 30 1.72 -3.82 -23.04
CA LYS A 30 1.71 -3.47 -24.48
C LYS A 30 1.77 -1.96 -24.71
N ARG A 31 1.13 -1.16 -23.85
CA ARG A 31 1.12 0.30 -23.98
C ARG A 31 2.51 0.91 -23.75
N PHE A 32 3.32 0.31 -22.89
CA PHE A 32 4.66 0.80 -22.52
C PHE A 32 5.78 -0.12 -23.00
N VAL A 33 5.54 -0.90 -24.06
CA VAL A 33 6.47 -1.95 -24.51
C VAL A 33 7.86 -1.40 -24.85
N LEU A 34 7.94 -0.23 -25.47
CA LEU A 34 9.21 0.40 -25.82
C LEU A 34 9.91 0.90 -24.57
N GLU A 35 9.20 1.61 -23.69
CA GLU A 35 9.77 2.10 -22.43
C GLU A 35 10.25 0.96 -21.53
N ILE A 36 9.55 -0.18 -21.50
CA ILE A 36 9.97 -1.35 -20.72
C ILE A 36 11.18 -2.06 -21.36
N ALA A 37 11.21 -2.18 -22.69
CA ALA A 37 12.27 -2.91 -23.39
C ALA A 37 13.57 -2.09 -23.52
N GLU A 38 13.46 -0.77 -23.64
CA GLU A 38 14.58 0.12 -23.93
C GLU A 38 15.03 0.91 -22.70
N THR A 39 14.24 0.92 -21.62
CA THR A 39 14.56 1.66 -20.39
C THR A 39 14.30 0.83 -19.14
N ASP A 40 15.16 0.96 -18.14
CA ASP A 40 14.90 0.40 -16.81
C ASP A 40 13.95 1.30 -15.97
N LYS A 41 13.09 2.12 -16.61
CA LYS A 41 12.26 3.13 -15.91
C LYS A 41 10.89 2.63 -15.52
N ILE A 42 10.37 1.61 -16.20
CA ILE A 42 9.02 1.08 -15.93
C ILE A 42 9.14 -0.40 -15.64
N ARG A 43 8.54 -0.82 -14.53
CA ARG A 43 8.33 -2.21 -14.19
C ARG A 43 6.85 -2.45 -13.93
N ILE A 44 6.28 -3.49 -14.53
CA ILE A 44 4.88 -3.89 -14.32
C ILE A 44 4.89 -5.30 -13.75
N ASP A 45 4.46 -5.44 -12.51
CA ASP A 45 4.39 -6.71 -11.79
C ASP A 45 2.92 -7.14 -11.61
N SER A 46 2.70 -8.45 -11.56
CA SER A 46 1.41 -9.00 -11.16
C SER A 46 1.37 -9.25 -9.65
N ALA A 47 0.32 -8.81 -8.97
CA ALA A 47 0.05 -9.19 -7.58
C ALA A 47 -1.37 -9.75 -7.45
N VAL A 48 -1.46 -11.01 -7.03
CA VAL A 48 -2.75 -11.67 -6.77
C VAL A 48 -3.40 -11.11 -5.50
N ASP A 49 -2.56 -10.74 -4.53
CA ASP A 49 -2.97 -10.23 -3.23
C ASP A 49 -2.09 -9.01 -2.85
N LEU A 50 -2.72 -7.86 -2.64
CA LEU A 50 -2.03 -6.63 -2.30
C LEU A 50 -1.59 -6.57 -0.83
N ARG A 51 -1.97 -7.55 -0.01
CA ARG A 51 -1.46 -7.71 1.36
C ARG A 51 -0.04 -8.27 1.41
N ASN A 52 0.48 -8.76 0.28
CA ASN A 52 1.81 -9.38 0.16
C ASN A 52 2.50 -8.88 -1.11
N LEU A 53 2.88 -7.61 -1.13
CA LEU A 53 3.62 -7.02 -2.23
C LEU A 53 5.03 -7.60 -2.29
N PRO A 54 5.54 -7.95 -3.49
CA PRO A 54 6.86 -8.56 -3.68
C PRO A 54 7.99 -7.52 -3.61
N TYR A 55 7.85 -6.52 -2.74
CA TYR A 55 8.79 -5.43 -2.59
C TYR A 55 9.37 -5.39 -1.17
N PRO A 56 10.67 -5.08 -1.02
CA PRO A 56 11.25 -4.88 0.30
C PRO A 56 10.61 -3.69 1.01
N THR A 57 10.73 -3.70 2.34
CA THR A 57 10.39 -2.56 3.19
C THR A 57 11.20 -1.33 2.77
N ASP A 58 10.60 -0.14 2.86
CA ASP A 58 11.26 1.14 2.56
C ASP A 58 11.83 1.28 1.13
N LEU A 59 11.13 0.72 0.14
CA LEU A 59 11.56 0.83 -1.26
C LEU A 59 11.12 2.16 -1.91
N PHE A 60 9.86 2.54 -1.72
CA PHE A 60 9.21 3.60 -2.50
C PHE A 60 9.21 4.94 -1.78
N ASN A 61 9.48 6.01 -2.52
CA ASN A 61 9.28 7.38 -2.04
C ASN A 61 7.80 7.80 -2.11
N HIS A 62 7.08 7.29 -3.10
CA HIS A 62 5.67 7.60 -3.34
C HIS A 62 4.92 6.36 -3.79
N VAL A 63 3.72 6.17 -3.24
CA VAL A 63 2.74 5.19 -3.69
C VAL A 63 1.48 5.97 -4.06
N PHE A 64 0.85 5.61 -5.17
CA PHE A 64 -0.46 6.17 -5.52
C PHE A 64 -1.37 5.10 -6.08
N HIS A 65 -2.67 5.24 -5.83
CA HIS A 65 -3.69 4.41 -6.43
C HIS A 65 -4.94 5.23 -6.74
N VAL A 66 -5.77 4.71 -7.64
CA VAL A 66 -7.04 5.27 -8.05
C VAL A 66 -8.00 4.09 -8.20
N ASP A 67 -9.26 4.27 -7.81
CA ASP A 67 -10.31 3.25 -7.92
C ASP A 67 -10.04 1.90 -7.25
N LEU A 68 -9.20 1.85 -6.22
CA LEU A 68 -8.85 0.59 -5.56
C LEU A 68 -9.76 0.27 -4.38
N PHE A 69 -9.83 1.19 -3.40
CA PHE A 69 -10.42 0.87 -2.09
C PHE A 69 -11.93 0.62 -2.12
N TYR A 70 -12.62 1.07 -3.17
CA TYR A 70 -14.06 0.85 -3.36
C TYR A 70 -14.43 -0.62 -3.44
N PHE A 71 -13.51 -1.46 -3.93
CA PHE A 71 -13.73 -2.88 -4.20
C PHE A 71 -13.18 -3.80 -3.11
N LEU A 72 -12.63 -3.23 -2.03
CA LEU A 72 -12.01 -3.98 -0.94
C LEU A 72 -12.91 -3.95 0.30
N GLN A 73 -12.87 -5.01 1.10
CA GLN A 73 -13.50 -5.06 2.43
C GLN A 73 -12.62 -4.33 3.46
N ASN A 74 -13.20 -3.87 4.58
CA ASN A 74 -12.49 -3.03 5.55
C ASN A 74 -11.26 -3.70 6.16
N ASP A 75 -11.40 -4.96 6.57
CA ASP A 75 -10.32 -5.78 7.13
C ASP A 75 -9.17 -5.92 6.12
N ALA A 76 -9.48 -6.32 4.89
CA ALA A 76 -8.52 -6.42 3.82
C ALA A 76 -7.87 -5.07 3.48
N LEU A 77 -8.63 -3.97 3.55
CA LEU A 77 -8.15 -2.62 3.24
C LEU A 77 -7.15 -2.12 4.29
N ILE A 78 -7.35 -2.43 5.57
CA ILE A 78 -6.37 -2.13 6.63
C ILE A 78 -5.06 -2.89 6.37
N ASP A 79 -5.14 -4.19 6.09
CA ASP A 79 -3.94 -5.00 5.82
C ASP A 79 -3.21 -4.56 4.55
N ILE A 80 -3.95 -4.19 3.51
CA ILE A 80 -3.37 -3.62 2.28
C ILE A 80 -2.70 -2.29 2.59
N ASN A 81 -3.34 -1.39 3.36
CA ASN A 81 -2.73 -0.12 3.73
C ASN A 81 -1.46 -0.34 4.57
N ARG A 82 -1.43 -1.30 5.49
CA ARG A 82 -0.20 -1.68 6.22
C ARG A 82 0.90 -2.14 5.29
N GLU A 83 0.55 -2.90 4.25
CA GLU A 83 1.51 -3.34 3.24
C GLU A 83 2.02 -2.16 2.39
N LEU A 84 1.16 -1.20 2.04
CA LEU A 84 1.56 0.05 1.38
C LEU A 84 2.46 0.91 2.28
N LEU A 85 2.18 0.97 3.60
CA LEU A 85 3.03 1.64 4.58
C LEU A 85 4.39 0.96 4.67
N ARG A 86 4.44 -0.38 4.71
CA ARG A 86 5.68 -1.15 4.79
C ARG A 86 6.63 -0.82 3.64
N VAL A 87 6.12 -0.78 2.41
CA VAL A 87 6.95 -0.54 1.21
C VAL A 87 7.34 0.93 1.02
N LEU A 88 6.68 1.87 1.69
CA LEU A 88 7.06 3.28 1.68
C LEU A 88 8.29 3.51 2.57
N LYS A 89 9.21 4.37 2.13
CA LYS A 89 10.32 4.89 2.97
C LYS A 89 9.79 5.76 4.10
N PRO A 90 10.54 5.94 5.20
CA PRO A 90 10.25 6.99 6.18
C PRO A 90 10.07 8.36 5.50
N GLY A 91 9.01 9.07 5.86
CA GLY A 91 8.60 10.32 5.21
C GLY A 91 7.95 10.15 3.83
N GLY A 92 7.83 8.93 3.31
CA GLY A 92 7.18 8.60 2.04
C GLY A 92 5.68 8.90 2.06
N ILE A 93 5.11 9.13 0.87
CA ILE A 93 3.73 9.62 0.72
C ILE A 93 2.88 8.60 -0.03
N LEU A 94 1.72 8.29 0.52
CA LEU A 94 0.62 7.63 -0.15
C LEU A 94 -0.36 8.69 -0.71
N THR A 95 -0.86 8.49 -1.93
CA THR A 95 -1.89 9.35 -2.52
C THR A 95 -2.98 8.53 -3.19
N CYS A 96 -4.23 8.78 -2.81
CA CYS A 96 -5.41 8.23 -3.47
C CYS A 96 -6.18 9.34 -4.18
N GLY A 97 -6.49 9.15 -5.47
CA GLY A 97 -7.32 10.06 -6.24
C GLY A 97 -8.76 9.60 -6.34
N MET A 98 -9.71 10.53 -6.22
CA MET A 98 -11.16 10.26 -6.30
C MET A 98 -11.87 11.29 -7.18
N GLU A 99 -12.64 10.85 -8.16
CA GLU A 99 -13.47 11.73 -9.01
C GLU A 99 -14.95 11.57 -8.67
N PHE A 100 -15.52 12.55 -7.94
CA PHE A 100 -16.86 12.42 -7.35
C PHE A 100 -17.97 12.23 -8.38
N ARG A 101 -17.88 12.94 -9.50
CA ARG A 101 -18.90 12.85 -10.55
C ARG A 101 -18.99 11.43 -11.10
N ARG A 102 -17.82 10.82 -11.35
CA ARG A 102 -17.75 9.45 -11.83
C ARG A 102 -18.27 8.46 -10.79
N LEU A 103 -17.93 8.61 -9.52
CA LEU A 103 -18.41 7.74 -8.45
C LEU A 103 -19.93 7.79 -8.29
N LYS A 104 -20.53 8.99 -8.38
CA LYS A 104 -21.99 9.16 -8.42
C LYS A 104 -22.60 8.43 -9.60
N THR A 105 -22.06 8.59 -10.81
CA THR A 105 -22.54 7.86 -11.99
C THR A 105 -22.44 6.34 -11.83
N LEU A 106 -21.38 5.82 -11.21
CA LEU A 106 -21.27 4.39 -10.92
C LEU A 106 -22.31 3.93 -9.90
N THR A 107 -22.64 4.78 -8.93
CA THR A 107 -23.68 4.52 -7.92
C THR A 107 -25.08 4.52 -8.54
N ASP A 108 -25.38 5.53 -9.36
CA ASP A 108 -26.67 5.66 -10.07
C ASP A 108 -26.94 4.46 -11.00
N HIS A 109 -25.88 3.86 -11.54
CA HIS A 109 -25.96 2.65 -12.36
C HIS A 109 -25.92 1.34 -11.56
N GLY A 110 -25.89 1.39 -10.22
CA GLY A 110 -25.86 0.22 -9.36
C GLY A 110 -24.56 -0.60 -9.41
N ILE A 111 -23.46 0.02 -9.85
CA ILE A 111 -22.13 -0.63 -9.90
C ILE A 111 -21.42 -0.54 -8.55
N LEU A 112 -21.63 0.55 -7.81
CA LEU A 112 -21.09 0.78 -6.47
C LEU A 112 -22.20 1.25 -5.53
N GLU A 113 -22.04 1.00 -4.25
CA GLU A 113 -22.82 1.65 -3.19
C GLU A 113 -22.08 2.89 -2.67
N GLU A 114 -22.81 3.91 -2.18
CA GLU A 114 -22.20 5.12 -1.62
C GLU A 114 -21.23 4.81 -0.46
N THR A 115 -21.57 3.81 0.35
CA THR A 115 -20.75 3.31 1.46
C THR A 115 -19.40 2.76 1.00
N GLN A 116 -19.29 2.27 -0.25
CA GLN A 116 -18.06 1.70 -0.76
C GLN A 116 -17.00 2.78 -1.03
N TRP A 117 -17.43 3.96 -1.50
CA TRP A 117 -16.53 5.04 -1.86
C TRP A 117 -16.52 6.22 -0.89
N ASP A 118 -17.17 6.10 0.27
CA ASP A 118 -17.10 7.08 1.34
C ASP A 118 -15.63 7.40 1.71
N PRO A 119 -15.15 8.65 1.53
CA PRO A 119 -13.81 9.04 1.93
C PRO A 119 -13.49 8.75 3.40
N LEU A 120 -14.46 8.91 4.32
CA LEU A 120 -14.23 8.71 5.75
C LEU A 120 -13.89 7.27 6.08
N ARG A 121 -14.50 6.32 5.35
CA ARG A 121 -14.16 4.90 5.42
C ARG A 121 -12.68 4.68 5.10
N TYR A 122 -12.18 5.31 4.04
CA TYR A 122 -10.77 5.16 3.66
C TYR A 122 -9.83 5.84 4.66
N LEU A 123 -10.14 7.06 5.10
CA LEU A 123 -9.39 7.78 6.13
C LEU A 123 -9.21 6.94 7.40
N TRP A 124 -10.30 6.36 7.90
CA TRP A 124 -10.26 5.50 9.07
C TRP A 124 -9.30 4.31 8.87
N THR A 125 -9.33 3.65 7.70
CA THR A 125 -8.41 2.54 7.43
C THR A 125 -6.95 2.96 7.27
N LEU A 126 -6.67 4.22 6.94
CA LEU A 126 -5.30 4.75 6.90
C LEU A 126 -4.77 4.97 8.32
N GLU A 127 -5.60 5.53 9.20
CA GLU A 127 -5.26 5.70 10.62
C GLU A 127 -5.03 4.34 11.31
N GLN A 128 -5.90 3.35 11.08
CA GLN A 128 -5.72 1.99 11.61
C GLN A 128 -4.47 1.27 11.06
N ALA A 129 -3.99 1.72 9.90
CA ALA A 129 -2.75 1.24 9.31
C ALA A 129 -1.53 2.09 9.69
N GLU A 130 -1.66 3.00 10.67
CA GLU A 130 -0.59 3.82 11.24
C GLU A 130 0.03 4.85 10.29
N PHE A 131 -0.71 5.27 9.26
CA PHE A 131 -0.33 6.46 8.52
C PHE A 131 -0.52 7.73 9.35
N SER A 132 0.40 8.68 9.22
CA SER A 132 0.31 10.03 9.79
C SER A 132 -0.08 11.07 8.72
N ASP A 133 -0.36 12.30 9.16
CA ASP A 133 -0.70 13.44 8.29
C ASP A 133 -1.80 13.14 7.25
N VAL A 134 -2.85 12.41 7.65
CA VAL A 134 -3.95 12.06 6.75
C VAL A 134 -4.76 13.32 6.41
N GLN A 135 -4.87 13.64 5.12
CA GLN A 135 -5.50 14.87 4.62
C GLN A 135 -6.36 14.60 3.39
N ILE A 136 -7.46 15.36 3.26
CA ILE A 136 -8.27 15.42 2.04
C ILE A 136 -8.08 16.80 1.41
N ASN A 137 -7.58 16.82 0.18
CA ASN A 137 -7.44 18.03 -0.61
C ASN A 137 -8.44 18.03 -1.77
N TYR A 138 -9.09 19.17 -2.00
CA TYR A 138 -10.13 19.35 -3.01
C TYR A 138 -9.56 20.12 -4.19
N HIS A 139 -9.83 19.64 -5.40
CA HIS A 139 -9.32 20.21 -6.62
C HIS A 139 -10.41 20.29 -7.68
N ASN A 140 -10.24 21.26 -8.58
CA ASN A 140 -11.05 21.41 -9.78
C ASN A 140 -10.11 21.50 -10.98
N ASP A 141 -10.36 20.67 -11.99
CA ASP A 141 -9.70 20.74 -13.29
C ASP A 141 -10.72 21.07 -14.38
N PRO A 142 -10.42 21.99 -15.33
CA PRO A 142 -11.38 22.37 -16.38
C PRO A 142 -11.83 21.21 -17.28
N LYS A 143 -11.05 20.13 -17.38
CA LYS A 143 -11.34 18.96 -18.23
C LYS A 143 -11.89 17.78 -17.45
N MET A 144 -11.38 17.51 -16.25
CA MET A 144 -11.79 16.39 -15.40
C MET A 144 -12.92 16.75 -14.43
N GLY A 145 -13.13 18.04 -14.13
CA GLY A 145 -14.07 18.49 -13.12
C GLY A 145 -13.51 18.39 -11.70
N ASP A 146 -14.39 18.19 -10.73
CA ASP A 146 -14.03 18.14 -9.31
C ASP A 146 -13.46 16.76 -8.92
N TYR A 147 -12.31 16.78 -8.26
CA TYR A 147 -11.67 15.59 -7.74
C TYR A 147 -11.04 15.86 -6.37
N GLN A 148 -10.90 14.80 -5.58
CA GLN A 148 -10.22 14.83 -4.29
C GLN A 148 -8.93 14.04 -4.35
N LEU A 149 -7.95 14.50 -3.60
CA LEU A 149 -6.74 13.76 -3.30
C LEU A 149 -6.69 13.50 -1.80
N ILE A 150 -6.71 12.22 -1.43
CA ILE A 150 -6.45 11.78 -0.06
C ILE A 150 -4.96 11.47 0.02
N THR A 151 -4.25 12.17 0.90
CA THR A 151 -2.81 11.97 1.12
C THR A 151 -2.55 11.51 2.53
N ALA A 152 -1.56 10.65 2.69
CA ALA A 152 -1.11 10.15 3.98
C ALA A 152 0.40 9.90 3.93
N ARG A 153 1.07 9.92 5.09
CA ARG A 153 2.52 9.84 5.21
C ARG A 153 2.94 8.67 6.10
N LYS A 154 4.04 8.02 5.74
CA LYS A 154 4.77 7.17 6.69
C LYS A 154 5.64 8.05 7.59
N SER A 155 5.56 7.88 8.90
CA SER A 155 6.38 8.67 9.82
C SER A 155 7.86 8.66 9.44
N ALA A 156 8.52 9.81 9.57
CA ALA A 156 9.95 9.93 9.34
C ALA A 156 10.78 9.37 10.51
N ASP A 157 10.19 9.35 11.70
CA ASP A 157 10.74 8.73 12.90
C ASP A 157 9.81 7.58 13.32
N PRO A 158 10.30 6.31 13.30
CA PRO A 158 9.50 5.16 13.74
C PRO A 158 8.98 5.27 15.18
N LEU A 159 9.60 6.12 16.01
CA LEU A 159 9.21 6.37 17.39
C LEU A 159 8.27 7.58 17.54
N ASP A 160 7.96 8.27 16.44
CA ASP A 160 7.12 9.46 16.48
C ASP A 160 5.71 9.12 17.00
N GLY A 161 5.30 9.79 18.07
CA GLY A 161 4.00 9.55 18.72
C GLY A 161 3.90 8.26 19.54
N GLN A 162 4.97 7.45 19.65
CA GLN A 162 4.99 6.26 20.49
C GLN A 162 5.51 6.58 21.90
N ASP A 163 4.89 6.00 22.94
CA ASP A 163 5.39 6.08 24.31
C ASP A 163 6.60 5.11 24.46
N PRO A 164 7.81 5.61 24.79
CA PRO A 164 8.99 4.78 24.97
C PRO A 164 8.81 3.67 26.01
N GLU A 165 7.99 3.87 27.04
CA GLU A 165 7.74 2.85 28.07
C GLU A 165 6.84 1.72 27.55
N GLU A 166 5.84 2.03 26.73
CA GLU A 166 4.97 1.02 26.10
C GLU A 166 5.76 0.20 25.09
N LEU A 167 6.57 0.86 24.26
CA LEU A 167 7.42 0.20 23.27
C LEU A 167 8.39 -0.79 23.92
N MET A 168 9.02 -0.37 25.03
CA MET A 168 9.94 -1.23 25.78
C MET A 168 9.24 -2.46 26.36
N LYS A 169 8.02 -2.31 26.88
CA LYS A 169 7.22 -3.44 27.38
C LYS A 169 6.86 -4.42 26.26
N GLU A 170 6.49 -3.93 25.09
CA GLU A 170 6.14 -4.77 23.94
C GLU A 170 7.37 -5.54 23.43
N LEU A 171 8.50 -4.85 23.24
CA LEU A 171 9.79 -5.46 22.91
C LEU A 171 10.19 -6.55 23.91
N GLU A 172 10.06 -6.29 25.21
CA GLU A 172 10.34 -7.29 26.24
C GLU A 172 9.44 -8.53 26.13
N MET A 173 8.14 -8.35 25.84
CA MET A 173 7.21 -9.46 25.67
C MET A 173 7.56 -10.29 24.45
N ASP A 174 7.88 -9.66 23.33
CA ASP A 174 8.20 -10.37 22.10
C ASP A 174 9.53 -11.11 22.20
N MET A 175 10.55 -10.51 22.82
CA MET A 175 11.79 -11.21 23.15
C MET A 175 11.55 -12.42 24.07
N LYS A 176 10.64 -12.31 25.04
CA LYS A 176 10.26 -13.45 25.93
C LYS A 176 9.55 -14.55 25.14
N LYS A 177 8.62 -14.20 24.24
CA LYS A 177 7.92 -15.17 23.37
C LYS A 177 8.89 -15.89 22.45
N GLU A 178 9.82 -15.16 21.82
CA GLU A 178 10.81 -15.73 20.90
C GLU A 178 11.76 -16.69 21.63
N ARG A 179 12.26 -16.30 22.81
CA ARG A 179 13.06 -17.19 23.66
C ARG A 179 12.32 -18.47 24.05
N LEU A 180 11.03 -18.35 24.40
CA LEU A 180 10.20 -19.52 24.72
C LEU A 180 10.02 -20.42 23.48
N ALA A 181 9.76 -19.85 22.31
CA ALA A 181 9.63 -20.61 21.08
C ALA A 181 10.92 -21.36 20.74
N ILE A 182 12.09 -20.73 20.89
CA ILE A 182 13.40 -21.36 20.70
C ILE A 182 13.59 -22.53 21.68
N ALA A 183 13.29 -22.33 22.97
CA ALA A 183 13.40 -23.38 23.98
C ALA A 183 12.48 -24.59 23.68
N MET A 184 11.25 -24.34 23.25
CA MET A 184 10.32 -25.40 22.85
C MET A 184 10.78 -26.15 21.58
N MET A 185 11.51 -25.48 20.68
CA MET A 185 12.09 -26.11 19.50
C MET A 185 13.35 -26.92 19.83
N SER A 186 14.13 -26.54 20.85
CA SER A 186 15.27 -27.34 21.32
C SER A 186 14.82 -28.59 22.08
N ASP A 187 13.81 -28.48 22.95
CA ASP A 187 13.29 -29.63 23.73
C ASP A 187 12.65 -30.71 22.83
N LYS A 188 12.09 -30.32 21.68
CA LYS A 188 11.59 -31.27 20.67
C LYS A 188 12.68 -32.00 19.90
N LYS A 189 13.93 -31.50 19.88
CA LYS A 189 15.06 -32.19 19.24
C LYS A 189 15.68 -33.24 20.17
N ASP A 190 15.65 -33.01 21.48
CA ASP A 190 16.22 -33.94 22.47
C ASP A 190 15.30 -35.11 22.84
N THR A 191 14.03 -35.09 22.44
CA THR A 191 13.07 -36.19 22.70
C THR A 191 12.94 -37.20 21.54
N GLY A 192 13.73 -37.05 20.47
CA GLY A 192 13.69 -37.91 19.28
C GLY A 192 14.77 -39.01 19.19
N GLY A 193 15.59 -39.19 20.22
CA GLY A 193 16.70 -40.16 20.23
C GLY A 193 16.62 -41.13 21.40
N ASP A 194 16.03 -42.29 21.16
CA ASP A 194 16.39 -43.63 21.66
C ASP A 194 15.14 -44.48 21.88
N PHE A 195 14.87 -45.36 20.92
CA PHE A 195 14.17 -46.61 21.20
C PHE A 195 15.07 -47.77 20.75
N PRO A 196 15.31 -48.77 21.63
CA PRO A 196 16.11 -49.95 21.30
C PRO A 196 15.43 -50.86 20.28
#